data_AF-A0A958U0F5-F1
#
_entry.id   AF-A0A958U0F5-F1
#
_cell.length_a   1.000
_cell.length_b   1.000
_cell.length_c   1.000
_cell.angle_alpha   90.00
_cell.angle_beta   90.00
_cell.angle_gamma   90.00
#
_symmetry.space_group_name_H-M   'P 1'
#
loop_
_entity.id
_entity.type
_entity.pdbx_description
1 polymer ?
#
loop_
_entity_poly.entity_id
_entity_poly.type
_entity_poly.pdbx_seq_one_letter_code
_entity_poly.pdbx_strand_id
1 'polypeptide(L)' 'MFKKLPLSLVFALFACATYAQTIVSTSPQDQNVVLEEFTGIHCVFCPQGHAIAKAIQDANPDRVTLINIHQGGYAV' A
#
# COMPACT_ATOMS: atom_id res chain seq x y z
N MET A 1 11.27 -52.51 -4.80
CA MET A 1 12.66 -51.98 -4.83
C MET A 1 12.59 -50.49 -5.10
N PHE A 2 12.75 -49.64 -4.08
CA PHE A 2 12.77 -48.19 -4.27
C PHE A 2 14.14 -47.77 -4.81
N LYS A 3 14.18 -47.28 -6.06
CA LYS A 3 15.39 -46.72 -6.66
C LYS A 3 15.75 -45.44 -5.88
N LYS A 4 16.96 -45.36 -5.35
CA LYS A 4 17.43 -44.17 -4.62
C LYS A 4 17.40 -42.98 -5.57
N LEU A 5 16.60 -41.97 -5.24
CA LEU A 5 16.53 -40.74 -6.02
C LEU A 5 17.85 -39.97 -5.82
N PRO A 6 18.53 -39.54 -6.89
CA PRO A 6 19.79 -38.81 -6.75
C PRO A 6 19.53 -37.46 -6.07
N LEU A 7 20.35 -37.15 -5.07
CA LEU A 7 20.20 -35.94 -4.24
C LEU A 7 20.25 -34.64 -5.07
N SER A 8 20.96 -34.63 -6.20
CA SER A 8 21.00 -33.47 -7.10
C SER A 8 19.65 -33.18 -7.75
N LEU A 9 18.83 -34.20 -8.01
CA LEU A 9 17.51 -34.05 -8.61
C LEU A 9 16.52 -33.46 -7.60
N VAL A 10 16.66 -33.83 -6.32
CA VAL A 10 15.89 -33.22 -5.21
C VAL A 10 16.25 -31.75 -5.07
N PHE A 11 17.55 -31.41 -5.12
CA PHE A 11 18.01 -30.04 -4.99
C PHE A 11 17.57 -29.15 -6.18
N ALA A 12 17.61 -29.68 -7.40
CA ALA A 12 17.13 -28.98 -8.59
C ALA A 12 15.61 -28.69 -8.55
N LEU A 13 14.81 -29.67 -8.12
CA LEU A 13 13.36 -29.50 -7.95
C LEU A 13 13.04 -28.48 -6.85
N PHE A 14 13.81 -28.47 -5.75
CA PHE A 14 13.64 -27.49 -4.68
C PHE A 14 13.97 -26.06 -5.15
N ALA A 15 15.04 -25.88 -5.94
CA ALA A 15 15.42 -24.58 -6.48
C ALA A 15 14.36 -23.96 -7.42
N CYS A 16 13.63 -24.79 -8.18
CA CYS A 16 12.51 -24.32 -9.00
C CYS A 16 11.26 -23.95 -8.18
N ALA A 17 11.12 -24.49 -6.96
CA ALA A 17 9.96 -24.27 -6.10
C ALA A 17 10.07 -23.02 -5.20
N THR A 18 11.24 -22.37 -5.10
CA THR A 18 11.49 -21.26 -4.16
C THR A 18 11.21 -19.86 -4.71
N TYR A 19 10.65 -19.71 -5.92
CA TYR A 19 10.24 -18.41 -6.45
C TYR A 19 8.91 -17.94 -5.84
N ALA A 20 8.97 -17.34 -4.65
CA ALA A 20 7.78 -16.95 -3.87
C ALA A 20 7.22 -15.53 -4.18
N GLN A 21 7.89 -14.72 -5.01
CA GLN A 21 7.48 -13.33 -5.28
C GLN A 21 7.02 -13.14 -6.73
N THR A 22 5.86 -13.70 -7.08
CA THR A 22 5.30 -13.65 -8.44
C THR A 22 4.24 -12.57 -8.65
N ILE A 23 3.69 -12.00 -7.56
CA ILE A 23 2.55 -11.07 -7.61
C ILE A 23 2.88 -9.63 -7.20
N VAL A 24 4.12 -9.37 -6.80
CA VAL A 24 4.58 -8.04 -6.37
C VAL A 24 5.91 -7.72 -7.02
N SER A 25 6.14 -6.42 -7.31
CA SER A 25 7.45 -5.96 -7.77
C SER A 25 8.43 -5.90 -6.62
N THR A 26 9.69 -6.26 -6.89
CA THR A 26 10.82 -6.14 -5.97
C THR A 26 11.75 -4.98 -6.32
N SER A 27 11.46 -4.25 -7.41
CA SER A 27 12.21 -3.06 -7.76
C SER A 27 11.98 -1.95 -6.74
N PRO A 28 13.02 -1.19 -6.35
CA PRO A 28 12.83 0.03 -5.57
C PRO A 28 11.82 0.95 -6.25
N GLN A 29 10.87 1.48 -5.48
CA GLN A 29 9.84 2.42 -5.94
C GLN A 29 9.47 3.36 -4.80
N ASP A 30 8.97 4.54 -5.15
CA ASP A 30 8.41 5.48 -4.18
C ASP A 30 7.19 4.88 -3.48
N GLN A 31 6.98 5.26 -2.22
CA GLN A 31 5.88 4.75 -1.42
C GLN A 31 4.54 5.37 -1.83
N ASN A 32 3.48 4.57 -1.74
CA ASN A 32 2.13 5.10 -1.75
C ASN A 32 1.75 5.52 -0.31
N VAL A 33 1.03 6.62 -0.17
CA VAL A 33 0.63 7.20 1.11
C VAL A 33 -0.88 7.20 1.22
N VAL A 34 -1.39 6.80 2.39
CA VAL A 34 -2.77 7.04 2.81
C VAL A 34 -2.76 8.20 3.79
N LEU A 35 -3.50 9.27 3.48
CA LEU A 35 -3.65 10.44 4.34
C LEU A 35 -5.08 10.48 4.88
N GLU A 36 -5.22 10.23 6.17
CA GLU A 36 -6.51 10.24 6.88
C GLU A 36 -6.73 11.62 7.51
N GLU A 37 -7.81 12.29 7.09
CA GLU A 37 -8.21 13.60 7.60
C GLU A 37 -9.45 13.47 8.48
N PHE A 38 -9.30 13.69 9.78
CA PHE A 38 -10.44 13.79 10.70
C PHE A 38 -11.11 15.17 10.56
N THR A 39 -12.30 15.19 9.99
CA THR A 39 -13.01 16.40 9.56
C THR A 39 -14.48 16.42 10.06
N GLY A 40 -15.24 17.41 9.63
CA GLY A 40 -16.67 17.54 9.92
C GLY A 40 -17.28 18.77 9.23
N ILE A 41 -18.59 18.76 8.99
CA ILE A 41 -19.30 19.84 8.28
C ILE A 41 -19.28 21.18 9.03
N HIS A 42 -19.14 21.15 10.36
CA HIS A 42 -19.06 22.34 11.21
C HIS A 42 -17.62 22.73 11.56
N CYS A 43 -16.63 22.06 10.99
CA CYS A 43 -15.22 22.38 11.19
C CYS A 43 -14.81 23.55 10.29
N VAL A 44 -14.65 24.74 10.88
CA VAL A 44 -14.32 25.98 10.15
C VAL A 44 -12.95 25.92 9.44
N PHE A 45 -12.00 25.15 9.97
CA PHE A 45 -10.65 25.02 9.40
C PHE A 45 -10.49 23.86 8.43
N CYS A 46 -11.45 22.93 8.37
CA CYS A 46 -11.37 21.75 7.53
C CYS A 46 -11.33 22.06 6.03
N PRO A 47 -11.98 23.13 5.49
CA PRO A 47 -11.79 23.53 4.09
C PRO A 47 -10.33 23.85 3.73
N GLN A 48 -9.57 24.45 4.65
CA GLN A 48 -8.13 24.69 4.44
C GLN A 48 -7.35 23.37 4.50
N GLY A 49 -7.70 22.47 5.42
CA GLY A 49 -7.14 21.11 5.49
C GLY A 49 -7.32 20.35 4.18
N HIS A 50 -8.54 20.32 3.65
CA HIS A 50 -8.88 19.71 2.36
C HIS A 50 -8.06 20.29 1.20
N ALA A 51 -7.85 21.61 1.16
CA ALA A 51 -7.05 22.24 0.12
C ALA A 51 -5.57 21.80 0.17
N ILE A 52 -4.99 21.69 1.37
CA ILE A 52 -3.61 21.23 1.57
C ILE A 52 -3.50 19.75 1.21
N ALA A 53 -4.41 18.90 1.71
CA ALA A 53 -4.43 17.47 1.39
C ALA A 53 -4.55 17.23 -0.12
N LYS A 54 -5.41 18.01 -0.80
CA LYS A 54 -5.54 17.96 -2.26
C LYS A 54 -4.28 18.42 -2.99
N ALA A 55 -3.63 19.48 -2.54
CA ALA A 55 -2.37 19.94 -3.12
C ALA A 55 -1.25 18.88 -2.99
N ILE A 56 -1.20 18.15 -1.87
CA ILE A 56 -0.28 17.02 -1.67
C ILE A 56 -0.58 15.89 -2.66
N GLN A 57 -1.86 15.54 -2.82
CA GLN A 57 -2.29 14.54 -3.79
C GLN A 57 -1.96 14.94 -5.23
N ASP A 58 -2.18 16.21 -5.59
CA ASP A 58 -1.89 16.74 -6.93
C ASP A 58 -0.39 16.78 -7.24
N ALA A 59 0.44 17.01 -6.23
CA ALA A 59 1.89 16.95 -6.36
C ALA A 59 2.41 15.51 -6.50
N ASN A 60 1.62 14.50 -6.13
CA ASN A 60 2.02 13.08 -6.10
C ASN A 60 0.92 12.19 -6.73
N PRO A 61 0.67 12.33 -8.05
CA PRO A 61 -0.40 11.60 -8.73
C PRO A 61 -0.23 10.09 -8.59
N ASP A 62 -1.34 9.37 -8.42
CA ASP A 62 -1.42 7.91 -8.24
C ASP A 62 -0.66 7.33 -7.02
N ARG A 63 -0.09 8.20 -6.18
CA ARG A 63 0.69 7.81 -4.99
C ARG A 63 0.02 8.19 -3.68
N VAL A 64 -0.90 9.15 -3.67
CA VAL A 64 -1.57 9.62 -2.45
C VAL A 64 -3.07 9.37 -2.50
N THR A 65 -3.57 8.61 -1.53
CA THR A 65 -4.99 8.35 -1.31
C THR A 65 -5.47 9.14 -0.10
N LEU A 66 -6.46 10.01 -0.31
CA LEU A 66 -7.07 10.80 0.76
C LEU A 66 -8.30 10.07 1.33
N ILE A 67 -8.42 10.01 2.66
CA ILE A 67 -9.58 9.46 3.36
C ILE A 67 -10.10 10.54 4.32
N ASN A 68 -11.28 11.08 4.04
CA ASN A 68 -11.91 12.10 4.87
C ASN A 68 -12.91 11.46 5.84
N ILE A 69 -12.60 11.51 7.13
CA ILE A 69 -13.35 10.86 8.21
C ILE A 69 -14.12 11.93 8.98
N HIS A 70 -15.43 12.03 8.74
CA HIS A 70 -16.31 12.90 9.51
C HIS A 70 -16.50 12.32 10.92
N GLN A 71 -16.02 13.02 11.96
CA GLN A 71 -16.15 12.55 13.33
C GLN A 71 -16.29 13.67 14.39
N GLY A 72 -16.70 13.27 15.59
CA GLY A 72 -16.79 14.14 16.76
C GLY A 72 -17.86 15.23 16.64
N GLY A 73 -17.76 16.24 17.49
CA GLY A 73 -18.75 17.33 17.56
C GLY A 73 -18.82 18.22 16.31
N TYR A 74 -17.84 18.13 15.40
CA TYR A 74 -17.86 18.87 14.14
C TYR A 74 -18.61 18.15 13.01
N ALA A 75 -18.95 16.87 13.19
CA ALA A 75 -19.60 16.05 12.18
C ALA A 75 -21.13 15.96 12.31
N VAL A 76 -21.69 16.55 13.37
CA VAL A 76 -23.10 16.42 13.78
C VAL A 76 -23.90 17.65 13.39
#